data_AF-A0A2V2D5F2-F1
#
_entry.id   AF-A0A2V2D5F2-F1
#
_cell.length_a   1.000
_cell.length_b   1.000
_cell.length_c   1.000
_cell.angle_alpha   90.00
_cell.angle_beta   90.00
_cell.angle_gamma   90.00
#
_symmetry.space_group_name_H-M   'P 1'
#
loop_
_entity.id
_entity.type
_entity.pdbx_description
1 polymer ?
#
loop_
_entity_poly.entity_id
_entity_poly.type
_entity_poly.pdbx_seq_one_letter_code
_entity_poly.pdbx_strand_id
1 'polypeptide(L)'
;MQFIRDMKTTFTKAEGSRGGFTLVEVMLAVGVIAITLTAMIGLLSSITGNVNQIRYQTKAVSLLANIETTLKMKPFDDVFTWVASADSPYVIYFWDEYQNPEDPDNSSLMTLNSELPGFKSGMPPDRMNLERSHGEVFRVNLSLYQAALKGERVRIGDSSEYTSGALSGASTEYALNYLPIKVEIFVEPRSDITVGPGTAEINEQRRVYDDIVYKNR
;
A
#
# COMPACT_ATOMS: atom_id res chain seq x y z
N MET A 1 -88.39 13.62 -17.66
CA MET A 1 -87.41 14.54 -18.27
C MET A 1 -86.62 15.21 -17.15
N GLN A 2 -85.30 15.33 -17.30
CA GLN A 2 -84.32 16.02 -16.43
C GLN A 2 -83.87 15.35 -15.11
N PHE A 3 -82.88 14.47 -15.26
CA PHE A 3 -81.84 14.22 -14.25
C PHE A 3 -80.66 15.18 -14.50
N ILE A 4 -80.65 16.36 -13.87
CA ILE A 4 -79.43 17.12 -13.62
C ILE A 4 -79.63 17.79 -12.25
N ARG A 5 -78.93 17.31 -11.22
CA ARG A 5 -78.80 18.02 -9.95
C ARG A 5 -77.38 17.87 -9.42
N ASP A 6 -76.60 18.91 -9.68
CA ASP A 6 -75.55 19.48 -8.84
C ASP A 6 -74.55 18.53 -8.18
N MET A 7 -73.44 18.29 -8.88
CA MET A 7 -72.16 18.00 -8.24
C MET A 7 -71.49 19.33 -7.88
N LYS A 8 -71.89 19.94 -6.76
CA LYS A 8 -71.18 21.08 -6.16
C LYS A 8 -69.92 20.57 -5.47
N THR A 9 -68.78 20.76 -6.12
CA THR A 9 -67.43 20.70 -5.54
C THR A 9 -67.34 21.67 -4.36
N THR A 10 -67.28 21.13 -3.15
CA THR A 10 -66.96 21.91 -1.96
C THR A 10 -65.48 21.70 -1.67
N PHE A 11 -64.62 22.53 -2.26
CA PHE A 11 -63.26 22.72 -1.76
C PHE A 11 -63.36 23.59 -0.50
N THR A 12 -63.39 22.95 0.66
CA THR A 12 -63.22 23.63 1.94
C THR A 12 -61.79 24.16 2.02
N LYS A 13 -61.66 25.48 1.90
CA LYS A 13 -60.44 26.25 2.18
C LYS A 13 -60.09 26.05 3.66
N ALA A 14 -59.07 25.25 3.95
CA ALA A 14 -58.51 25.15 5.31
C ALA A 14 -57.85 26.49 5.66
N GLU A 15 -58.42 27.18 6.65
CA GLU A 15 -57.86 28.40 7.23
C GLU A 15 -56.52 28.10 7.90
N GLY A 16 -55.55 28.99 7.69
CA GLY A 16 -54.21 28.88 8.24
C GLY A 16 -54.23 28.90 9.76
N SER A 17 -54.00 27.74 10.38
CA SER A 17 -53.59 27.68 11.78
C SER A 17 -52.09 27.98 11.86
N ARG A 18 -51.70 28.88 12.77
CA ARG A 18 -50.31 29.03 13.21
C ARG A 18 -49.90 27.71 13.87
N GLY A 19 -49.26 26.84 13.08
CA GLY A 19 -48.98 25.45 13.41
C GLY A 19 -47.89 25.31 14.47
N GLY A 20 -48.27 24.83 15.64
CA GLY A 20 -47.34 24.18 16.56
C GLY A 20 -47.00 22.79 16.01
N PHE A 21 -45.72 22.45 15.97
CA PHE A 21 -45.26 21.13 15.54
C PHE A 21 -45.84 20.04 16.44
N THR A 22 -46.39 18.98 15.85
CA THR A 22 -46.88 17.84 16.63
C THR A 22 -45.69 17.02 17.14
N LEU A 23 -45.84 16.40 18.32
CA LEU A 23 -44.77 15.58 18.92
C LEU A 23 -44.35 14.41 18.00
N VAL A 24 -45.30 13.87 17.24
CA VAL A 24 -45.04 12.83 16.23
C VAL A 24 -44.16 13.34 15.09
N GLU A 25 -44.41 14.55 14.59
CA GLU A 25 -43.63 15.16 13.51
C GLU A 25 -42.20 15.47 13.94
N VAL A 26 -42.01 15.96 15.17
CA VAL A 26 -40.67 16.20 15.74
C VAL A 26 -39.93 14.87 15.93
N MET A 27 -40.59 13.84 16.45
CA MET A 27 -39.97 12.52 16.63
C MET A 27 -39.59 11.87 15.29
N LEU A 28 -40.43 12.01 14.27
CA LEU A 28 -40.13 11.51 12.93
C LEU A 28 -38.96 12.27 12.32
N ALA A 29 -38.92 13.60 12.45
CA ALA A 29 -37.81 14.43 11.98
C ALA A 29 -36.48 14.04 12.67
N VAL A 30 -36.47 13.87 13.99
CA VAL A 30 -35.29 13.43 14.73
C VAL A 30 -34.87 12.02 14.32
N GLY A 31 -35.82 11.11 14.10
CA GLY A 31 -35.54 9.75 13.61
C GLY A 31 -34.87 9.74 12.24
N VAL A 32 -35.38 10.54 11.29
CA VAL A 32 -34.78 10.69 9.96
C VAL A 32 -33.39 11.30 10.05
N ILE A 33 -33.19 12.34 10.87
CA ILE A 33 -31.88 12.97 11.08
C ILE A 33 -30.87 11.99 11.69
N ALA A 34 -31.27 11.19 12.67
CA ALA A 34 -30.39 10.20 13.29
C ALA A 34 -29.92 9.13 12.28
N ILE A 35 -30.83 8.66 11.42
CA ILE A 35 -30.50 7.68 10.37
C ILE A 35 -29.56 8.29 9.33
N THR A 36 -29.83 9.51 8.87
CA THR A 36 -29.00 10.16 7.84
C THR A 36 -27.60 10.49 8.35
N LEU A 37 -27.48 10.96 9.60
CA LEU A 37 -26.17 11.21 10.23
C LEU A 37 -25.36 9.91 10.39
N THR A 38 -26.00 8.83 10.85
CA THR A 38 -25.33 7.53 11.01
C THR A 38 -24.86 6.99 9.66
N ALA A 39 -25.69 7.09 8.61
CA ALA A 39 -25.32 6.69 7.26
C ALA A 39 -24.14 7.52 6.71
N MET A 40 -24.13 8.85 6.94
CA MET A 40 -23.02 9.71 6.54
C MET A 40 -21.71 9.34 7.23
N ILE A 41 -21.73 9.06 8.53
CA ILE A 41 -20.54 8.61 9.28
C ILE A 41 -20.00 7.30 8.70
N GLY A 42 -20.87 6.34 8.39
CA GLY A 42 -20.47 5.07 7.76
C GLY A 42 -19.83 5.26 6.38
N LEU A 43 -20.40 6.15 5.55
CA LEU A 43 -19.85 6.47 4.24
C LEU A 43 -18.49 7.18 4.34
N LEU A 44 -18.35 8.15 5.25
CA LEU A 44 -17.08 8.85 5.52
C LEU A 44 -15.98 7.88 5.97
N SER A 45 -16.30 6.92 6.84
CA SER A 45 -15.35 5.89 7.28
C SER A 45 -14.90 5.01 6.12
N SER A 46 -15.83 4.59 5.25
CA SER A 46 -15.54 3.78 4.06
C SER A 46 -14.66 4.53 3.04
N ILE A 47 -14.95 5.82 2.81
CA ILE A 47 -14.15 6.66 1.92
C ILE A 47 -12.74 6.86 2.48
N THR A 48 -12.60 7.14 3.78
CA THR A 48 -11.30 7.40 4.41
C THR A 48 -10.40 6.16 4.38
N GLY A 49 -10.95 4.97 4.60
CA GLY A 49 -10.22 3.71 4.45
C GLY A 49 -9.69 3.49 3.03
N ASN A 50 -10.55 3.71 2.03
CA ASN A 50 -10.17 3.59 0.62
C ASN A 50 -9.10 4.63 0.21
N VAL A 51 -9.18 5.86 0.72
CA VAL A 51 -8.20 6.91 0.42
C VAL A 51 -6.81 6.56 0.97
N ASN A 52 -6.71 6.04 2.19
CA ASN A 52 -5.42 5.60 2.74
C ASN A 52 -4.84 4.44 1.93
N GLN A 53 -5.66 3.48 1.54
CA GLN A 53 -5.24 2.36 0.70
C GLN A 53 -4.73 2.83 -0.67
N ILE A 54 -5.44 3.73 -1.34
CA ILE A 54 -5.02 4.33 -2.62
C ILE A 54 -3.69 5.10 -2.46
N ARG A 55 -3.55 5.86 -1.37
CA ARG A 55 -2.30 6.59 -1.07
C ARG A 55 -1.13 5.62 -0.92
N TYR A 56 -1.30 4.52 -0.18
CA TYR A 56 -0.25 3.53 0.00
C TYR A 56 0.09 2.80 -1.29
N GLN A 57 -0.89 2.46 -2.12
CA GLN A 57 -0.64 1.86 -3.44
C GLN A 57 0.13 2.82 -4.36
N THR A 58 -0.28 4.08 -4.42
CA THR A 58 0.40 5.10 -5.24
C THR A 58 1.84 5.30 -4.76
N LYS A 59 2.06 5.34 -3.45
CA LYS A 59 3.40 5.41 -2.87
C LYS A 59 4.21 4.15 -3.20
N ALA A 60 3.64 2.96 -3.07
CA ALA A 60 4.30 1.70 -3.38
C ALA A 60 4.76 1.62 -4.85
N VAL A 61 3.93 2.07 -5.80
CA VAL A 61 4.33 2.19 -7.22
C VAL A 61 5.52 3.14 -7.39
N SER A 62 5.54 4.28 -6.69
CA SER A 62 6.70 5.19 -6.73
C SER A 62 7.96 4.60 -6.08
N LEU A 63 7.80 3.70 -5.11
CA LEU A 63 8.94 2.99 -4.50
C LEU A 63 9.58 2.01 -5.47
N LEU A 64 8.86 1.49 -6.46
CA LEU A 64 9.44 0.60 -7.48
C LEU A 64 10.63 1.25 -8.20
N ALA A 65 10.52 2.52 -8.57
CA ALA A 65 11.61 3.28 -9.17
C ALA A 65 12.82 3.44 -8.21
N ASN A 66 12.56 3.59 -6.90
CA ASN A 66 13.59 3.67 -5.88
C ASN A 66 14.26 2.31 -5.63
N ILE A 67 13.49 1.22 -5.66
CA ILE A 67 13.97 -0.16 -5.57
C ILE A 67 14.86 -0.46 -6.77
N GLU A 68 14.41 -0.17 -7.99
CA GLU A 68 15.22 -0.32 -9.19
C GLU A 68 16.54 0.46 -9.12
N THR A 69 16.48 1.71 -8.65
CA THR A 69 17.68 2.54 -8.49
C THR A 69 18.63 1.92 -7.47
N THR A 70 18.10 1.45 -6.34
CA THR A 70 18.87 0.75 -5.31
C THR A 70 19.53 -0.51 -5.86
N LEU A 71 18.77 -1.32 -6.59
CA LEU A 71 19.27 -2.53 -7.25
C LEU A 71 20.33 -2.19 -8.30
N LYS A 72 20.17 -1.12 -9.09
CA LYS A 72 21.15 -0.67 -10.09
C LYS A 72 22.46 -0.24 -9.44
N MET A 73 22.41 0.45 -8.30
CA MET A 73 23.60 0.91 -7.57
C MET A 73 24.39 -0.23 -6.91
N LYS A 74 23.72 -1.35 -6.58
CA LYS A 74 24.38 -2.49 -5.92
C LYS A 74 25.06 -3.40 -6.96
N PRO A 75 26.23 -3.99 -6.64
CA PRO A 75 26.86 -5.03 -7.45
C PRO A 75 25.90 -6.19 -7.73
N PHE A 76 26.03 -6.82 -8.89
CA PHE A 76 25.22 -7.99 -9.23
C PHE A 76 25.38 -9.13 -8.21
N ASP A 77 26.61 -9.35 -7.74
CA ASP A 77 26.94 -10.45 -6.80
C ASP A 77 26.23 -10.31 -5.45
N ASP A 78 26.10 -9.06 -4.95
CA ASP A 78 25.38 -8.77 -3.72
C ASP A 78 23.89 -9.05 -3.90
N VAL A 79 23.30 -8.53 -4.98
CA VAL A 79 21.88 -8.72 -5.30
C VAL A 79 21.57 -10.20 -5.54
N PHE A 80 22.46 -10.93 -6.20
CA PHE A 80 22.35 -12.37 -6.40
C PHE A 80 22.24 -13.10 -5.07
N THR A 81 23.10 -12.76 -4.12
CA THR A 81 23.10 -13.35 -2.78
C THR A 81 21.83 -13.01 -2.01
N TRP A 82 21.32 -11.78 -2.15
CA TRP A 82 20.09 -11.32 -1.49
C TRP A 82 18.86 -12.11 -1.91
N VAL A 83 18.72 -12.40 -3.21
CA VAL A 83 17.50 -12.98 -3.78
C VAL A 83 17.69 -14.42 -4.23
N ALA A 84 18.77 -15.09 -3.85
CA ALA A 84 19.07 -16.45 -4.27
C ALA A 84 17.97 -17.45 -3.91
N SER A 85 17.18 -17.18 -2.87
CA SER A 85 16.06 -18.02 -2.44
C SER A 85 14.74 -17.26 -2.48
N ALA A 86 13.67 -17.96 -2.89
CA ALA A 86 12.31 -17.45 -2.77
C ALA A 86 11.83 -17.44 -1.30
N ASP A 87 12.32 -18.38 -0.49
CA ASP A 87 11.87 -18.61 0.89
C ASP A 87 12.59 -17.74 1.92
N SER A 88 13.65 -17.05 1.51
CA SER A 88 14.44 -16.16 2.37
C SER A 88 14.59 -14.80 1.72
N PRO A 89 13.50 -14.00 1.68
CA PRO A 89 13.54 -12.69 1.06
C PRO A 89 14.50 -11.75 1.79
N TYR A 90 15.26 -10.99 1.00
CA TYR A 90 16.00 -9.84 1.49
C TYR A 90 15.07 -8.66 1.71
N VAL A 91 15.30 -7.90 2.78
CA VAL A 91 14.36 -6.85 3.22
C VAL A 91 15.01 -5.49 3.07
N ILE A 92 14.27 -4.53 2.51
CA ILE A 92 14.66 -3.12 2.46
C ILE A 92 13.54 -2.29 3.07
N TYR A 93 13.90 -1.34 3.93
CA TYR A 93 12.95 -0.38 4.49
C TYR A 93 13.07 0.95 3.77
N PHE A 94 11.93 1.57 3.48
CA PHE A 94 11.81 2.89 2.87
C PHE A 94 10.97 3.78 3.78
N TRP A 95 11.37 5.03 3.91
CA TRP A 95 10.63 6.05 4.65
C TRP A 95 10.91 7.42 4.03
N ASP A 96 10.02 8.38 4.26
CA ASP A 96 10.20 9.74 3.75
C ASP A 96 10.67 10.66 4.86
N GLU A 97 11.66 11.50 4.61
CA GLU A 97 12.11 12.57 5.51
C GLU A 97 12.08 13.92 4.81
N TYR A 98 11.88 15.00 5.56
CA TYR A 98 12.03 16.36 5.01
C TYR A 98 13.51 16.65 4.77
N GLN A 99 13.84 17.16 3.57
CA GLN A 99 15.22 17.53 3.24
C GLN A 99 15.73 18.69 4.09
N ASN A 100 14.87 19.66 4.39
CA ASN A 100 15.19 20.83 5.20
C ASN A 100 14.13 21.00 6.30
N PRO A 101 14.25 20.31 7.43
CA PRO A 101 13.27 20.40 8.51
C PRO A 101 13.22 21.80 9.16
N GLU A 102 14.25 22.62 8.96
CA GLU A 102 14.36 23.97 9.52
C GLU A 102 13.91 25.09 8.57
N ASP A 103 13.64 24.77 7.30
CA ASP A 103 13.18 25.74 6.29
C ASP A 103 11.68 25.54 6.01
N PRO A 104 10.78 26.41 6.54
CA PRO A 104 9.35 26.30 6.33
C PRO A 104 8.94 26.49 4.85
N ASP A 105 9.80 27.08 4.02
CA ASP A 105 9.53 27.34 2.61
C ASP A 105 10.02 26.22 1.68
N ASN A 106 10.79 25.24 2.19
CA ASN A 106 11.28 24.08 1.43
C ASN A 106 10.97 22.75 2.13
N SER A 107 9.68 22.45 2.25
CA SER A 107 9.17 21.20 2.81
C SER A 107 9.20 20.03 1.81
N SER A 108 10.29 19.86 1.06
CA SER A 108 10.41 18.75 0.11
C SER A 108 10.70 17.44 0.84
N LEU A 109 9.84 16.44 0.66
CA LEU A 109 10.06 15.07 1.17
C LEU A 109 11.00 14.31 0.24
N MET A 110 11.98 13.62 0.83
CA MET A 110 12.86 12.70 0.15
C MET A 110 12.66 11.28 0.69
N THR A 111 12.53 10.33 -0.22
CA THR A 111 12.49 8.91 0.12
C THR A 111 13.91 8.42 0.41
N LEU A 112 14.11 7.96 1.64
CA LEU A 112 15.32 7.29 2.10
C LEU A 112 15.09 5.78 2.14
N ASN A 113 16.17 5.02 2.19
CA ASN A 113 16.11 3.58 2.37
C ASN A 113 17.28 3.04 3.19
N SER A 114 17.08 1.85 3.76
CA SER A 114 18.04 1.17 4.63
C SER A 114 19.36 0.80 3.96
N GLU A 115 19.44 0.82 2.62
CA GLU A 115 20.62 0.44 1.85
C GLU A 115 21.53 1.63 1.49
N LEU A 116 21.12 2.85 1.84
CA LEU A 116 21.93 4.05 1.67
C LEU A 116 23.09 4.10 2.68
N PRO A 117 24.23 4.73 2.34
CA PRO A 117 25.34 4.91 3.27
C PRO A 117 24.91 5.63 4.54
N GLY A 118 25.37 5.13 5.70
CA GLY A 118 25.04 5.69 7.01
C GLY A 118 23.89 4.99 7.74
N PHE A 119 23.12 4.15 7.05
CA PHE A 119 22.09 3.31 7.66
C PHE A 119 22.56 1.86 7.81
N LYS A 120 21.84 1.09 8.63
CA LYS A 120 22.07 -0.35 8.77
C LYS A 120 21.24 -1.07 7.70
N SER A 121 21.92 -1.74 6.76
CA SER A 121 21.28 -2.58 5.74
C SER A 121 20.28 -3.57 6.34
N GLY A 122 19.14 -3.73 5.68
CA GLY A 122 18.06 -4.61 6.11
C GLY A 122 17.39 -4.28 7.45
N MET A 123 17.63 -3.09 8.01
CA MET A 123 17.01 -2.66 9.27
C MET A 123 16.03 -1.50 9.05
N PRO A 124 14.96 -1.41 9.85
CA PRO A 124 14.08 -0.25 9.84
C PRO A 124 14.82 1.03 10.27
N PRO A 125 14.24 2.22 10.02
CA PRO A 125 14.81 3.47 10.52
C PRO A 125 15.01 3.39 12.04
N ASP A 126 16.16 3.88 12.51
CA ASP A 126 16.38 4.02 13.94
C ASP A 126 15.43 5.06 14.54
N ARG A 127 15.44 5.20 15.87
CA ARG A 127 14.55 6.12 16.57
C ARG A 127 14.66 7.56 16.08
N MET A 128 15.88 8.04 15.78
CA MET A 128 16.09 9.42 15.37
C MET A 128 15.51 9.68 13.98
N ASN A 129 15.77 8.78 13.04
CA ASN A 129 15.23 8.86 11.68
C ASN A 129 13.71 8.63 11.67
N LEU A 130 13.21 7.72 12.52
CA LEU A 130 11.78 7.49 12.68
C LEU A 130 11.07 8.70 13.32
N GLU A 131 11.71 9.49 14.17
CA GLU A 131 11.11 10.74 14.69
C GLU A 131 11.04 11.84 13.60
N ARG A 132 11.99 11.84 12.66
CA ARG A 132 12.06 12.79 11.54
C ARG A 132 11.23 12.38 10.33
N SER A 133 10.89 11.10 10.22
CA SER A 133 10.16 10.59 9.07
C SER A 133 8.74 11.13 9.03
N HIS A 134 8.15 11.21 7.84
CA HIS A 134 6.78 11.59 7.59
C HIS A 134 6.00 10.43 6.98
N GLY A 135 4.79 10.19 7.47
CA GLY A 135 3.96 9.06 7.03
C GLY A 135 4.43 7.71 7.57
N GLU A 136 4.00 6.64 6.90
CA GLU A 136 4.30 5.26 7.28
C GLU A 136 5.65 4.79 6.72
N VAL A 137 6.19 3.73 7.33
CA VAL A 137 7.37 3.04 6.81
C VAL A 137 6.90 1.98 5.83
N PHE A 138 7.63 1.80 4.74
CA PHE A 138 7.37 0.74 3.77
C PHE A 138 8.47 -0.30 3.88
N ARG A 139 8.07 -1.54 4.09
CA ARG A 139 8.98 -2.69 4.07
C ARG A 139 8.85 -3.38 2.73
N VAL A 140 9.97 -3.72 2.13
CA VAL A 140 10.04 -4.35 0.81
C VAL A 140 10.77 -5.67 0.94
N ASN A 141 10.10 -6.76 0.59
CA ASN A 141 10.72 -8.07 0.46
C ASN A 141 11.13 -8.29 -0.98
N LEU A 142 12.39 -8.66 -1.18
CA LEU A 142 12.99 -9.01 -2.46
C LEU A 142 13.32 -10.50 -2.45
N SER A 143 12.78 -11.26 -3.39
CA SER A 143 13.03 -12.70 -3.47
C SER A 143 13.14 -13.18 -4.91
N LEU A 144 13.59 -14.42 -5.10
CA LEU A 144 13.70 -15.00 -6.43
C LEU A 144 12.33 -15.13 -7.10
N TYR A 145 12.15 -14.57 -8.30
CA TYR A 145 10.99 -14.90 -9.11
C TYR A 145 11.23 -16.17 -9.92
N GLN A 146 10.99 -17.31 -9.29
CA GLN A 146 11.30 -18.65 -9.82
C GLN A 146 10.62 -18.97 -11.15
N ALA A 147 9.41 -18.44 -11.38
CA ALA A 147 8.63 -18.76 -12.57
C ALA A 147 9.31 -18.29 -13.87
N ALA A 148 10.06 -17.17 -13.82
CA ALA A 148 10.83 -16.68 -14.97
C ALA A 148 12.08 -17.52 -15.27
N LEU A 149 12.52 -18.38 -14.35
CA LEU A 149 13.69 -19.24 -14.53
C LEU A 149 13.32 -20.67 -14.87
N LYS A 150 12.05 -21.06 -14.74
CA LYS A 150 11.64 -22.44 -14.93
C LYS A 150 11.83 -22.88 -16.39
N GLY A 151 12.60 -23.94 -16.61
CA GLY A 151 12.99 -24.41 -17.95
C GLY A 151 14.26 -23.75 -18.49
N GLU A 152 14.85 -22.79 -17.78
CA GLU A 152 16.09 -22.14 -18.19
C GLU A 152 17.32 -22.84 -17.62
N ARG A 153 18.43 -22.79 -18.36
CA ARG A 153 19.73 -23.24 -17.85
C ARG A 153 20.41 -22.10 -17.12
N VAL A 154 20.23 -22.09 -15.80
CA VAL A 154 20.70 -21.00 -14.94
C VAL A 154 22.19 -21.05 -14.61
N ARG A 155 22.89 -22.14 -14.94
CA ARG A 155 24.28 -22.39 -14.53
C ARG A 155 25.20 -22.73 -15.70
N ILE A 156 26.42 -22.22 -15.63
CA ILE A 156 27.47 -22.49 -16.62
C ILE A 156 27.96 -23.92 -16.45
N GLY A 157 27.97 -24.69 -17.54
CA GLY A 157 28.43 -26.08 -17.53
C GLY A 157 27.43 -27.09 -16.96
N ASP A 158 26.26 -26.63 -16.50
CA ASP A 158 25.15 -27.48 -16.10
C ASP A 158 24.17 -27.64 -17.28
N SER A 159 23.84 -28.89 -17.61
CA SER A 159 22.86 -29.19 -18.66
C SER A 159 21.43 -29.23 -18.14
N SER A 160 21.24 -29.22 -16.81
CA SER A 160 19.93 -29.28 -16.18
C SER A 160 19.20 -27.94 -16.29
N GLU A 161 17.90 -28.02 -16.50
CA GLU A 161 17.02 -26.86 -16.47
C GLU A 161 16.59 -26.59 -15.04
N TYR A 162 16.46 -25.31 -14.69
CA TYR A 162 15.96 -24.90 -13.40
C TYR A 162 14.47 -25.28 -13.27
N THR A 163 14.14 -25.89 -12.14
CA THR A 163 12.78 -26.37 -11.85
C THR A 163 12.15 -25.59 -10.70
N SER A 164 12.82 -25.57 -9.56
CA SER A 164 12.47 -24.81 -8.35
C SER A 164 13.63 -24.75 -7.37
N GLY A 165 13.46 -24.00 -6.28
CA GLY A 165 14.39 -23.95 -5.16
C GLY A 165 15.25 -22.69 -5.13
N ALA A 166 16.33 -22.74 -4.35
CA ALA A 166 17.29 -21.65 -4.33
C ALA A 166 18.29 -21.79 -5.49
N LEU A 167 18.73 -20.65 -6.02
CA LEU A 167 19.92 -20.59 -6.85
C LEU A 167 21.11 -20.98 -5.97
N SER A 168 21.77 -22.06 -6.34
CA SER A 168 22.96 -22.54 -5.65
C SER A 168 24.22 -21.98 -6.33
N GLY A 169 25.35 -22.01 -5.60
CA GLY A 169 26.67 -21.66 -6.14
C GLY A 169 26.96 -20.16 -6.13
N ALA A 170 28.06 -19.78 -6.77
CA ALA A 170 28.47 -18.39 -6.85
C ALA A 170 27.76 -17.66 -8.00
N SER A 171 27.58 -16.35 -7.86
CA SER A 171 27.04 -15.50 -8.93
C SER A 171 27.86 -15.58 -10.23
N THR A 172 29.14 -15.91 -10.15
CA THR A 172 30.02 -16.12 -11.32
C THR A 172 29.62 -17.33 -12.16
N GLU A 173 29.03 -18.35 -11.53
CA GLU A 173 28.55 -19.59 -12.18
C GLU A 173 27.16 -19.43 -12.79
N TYR A 174 26.47 -18.32 -12.49
CA TYR A 174 25.17 -18.01 -13.07
C TYR A 174 25.32 -17.66 -14.56
N ALA A 175 24.53 -18.33 -15.40
CA ALA A 175 24.65 -18.28 -16.85
C ALA A 175 23.83 -17.17 -17.51
N LEU A 176 22.76 -16.69 -16.85
CA LEU A 176 21.87 -15.69 -17.43
C LEU A 176 22.39 -14.27 -17.16
N ASN A 177 22.11 -13.35 -18.08
CA ASN A 177 22.50 -11.94 -17.96
C ASN A 177 21.52 -11.10 -17.12
N TYR A 178 20.44 -11.72 -16.64
CA TYR A 178 19.40 -11.08 -15.85
C TYR A 178 19.04 -11.95 -14.66
N LEU A 179 18.61 -11.33 -13.58
CA LEU A 179 18.10 -11.97 -12.38
C LEU A 179 16.68 -11.46 -12.12
N PRO A 180 15.65 -12.32 -12.22
CA PRO A 180 14.26 -11.92 -12.00
C PRO A 180 13.95 -11.91 -10.50
N ILE A 181 13.49 -10.77 -10.01
CA ILE A 181 13.29 -10.47 -8.59
C ILE A 181 11.81 -10.19 -8.38
N LYS A 182 11.17 -10.96 -7.50
CA LYS A 182 9.85 -10.65 -6.99
C LYS A 182 10.00 -9.57 -5.92
N VAL A 183 9.20 -8.52 -6.05
CA VAL A 183 9.14 -7.40 -5.11
C VAL A 183 7.78 -7.42 -4.45
N GLU A 184 7.75 -7.47 -3.12
CA GLU A 184 6.52 -7.32 -2.34
C GLU A 184 6.66 -6.14 -1.39
N ILE A 185 5.71 -5.21 -1.43
CA ILE A 185 5.73 -3.97 -0.65
C ILE A 185 4.63 -4.02 0.40
N PHE A 186 5.03 -3.81 1.64
CA PHE A 186 4.18 -3.81 2.82
C PHE A 186 4.19 -2.42 3.47
N VAL A 187 3.03 -1.96 3.92
CA VAL A 187 2.93 -0.76 4.75
C VAL A 187 3.06 -1.14 6.21
N GLU A 188 4.01 -0.55 6.91
CA GLU A 188 4.30 -0.80 8.32
C GLU A 188 3.87 0.41 9.14
N PRO A 189 2.91 0.25 10.08
CA PRO A 189 2.56 1.29 11.03
C PRO A 189 3.81 1.72 11.81
N ARG A 190 4.04 3.03 11.95
CA ARG A 190 5.19 3.55 12.72
C ARG A 190 5.29 2.99 14.14
N SER A 191 4.16 2.68 14.76
CA SER A 191 4.08 2.13 16.12
C SER A 191 4.43 0.64 16.19
N ASP A 192 4.46 -0.06 15.07
CA ASP A 192 4.58 -1.52 15.00
C ASP A 192 5.27 -1.95 13.68
N ILE A 193 6.54 -1.58 13.54
CA ILE A 193 7.32 -1.90 12.35
C ILE A 193 7.85 -3.33 12.47
N THR A 194 7.46 -4.18 11.52
CA THR A 194 7.95 -5.56 11.45
C THR A 194 9.44 -5.57 11.08
N VAL A 195 10.27 -6.21 11.90
CA VAL A 195 11.71 -6.42 11.62
C VAL A 195 11.91 -7.72 10.84
N GLY A 196 12.61 -7.67 9.72
CA GLY A 196 12.82 -8.80 8.83
C GLY A 196 11.61 -9.11 7.94
N PRO A 197 11.56 -10.33 7.36
CA PRO A 197 10.62 -10.65 6.27
C PRO A 197 9.16 -10.80 6.72
N GLY A 198 8.92 -10.83 8.03
CA GLY A 198 7.58 -10.93 8.63
C GLY A 198 6.96 -12.31 8.47
N THR A 199 5.84 -12.52 9.16
CA THR A 199 5.07 -13.76 9.03
C THR A 199 4.06 -13.65 7.89
N ALA A 200 3.55 -14.79 7.41
CA ALA A 200 2.57 -14.81 6.34
C ALA A 200 1.30 -14.01 6.69
N GLU A 201 0.86 -14.08 7.94
CA GLU A 201 -0.35 -13.42 8.44
C GLU A 201 -0.18 -11.89 8.44
N ILE A 202 0.96 -11.39 8.91
CA ILE A 202 1.27 -9.96 8.90
C ILE A 202 1.38 -9.46 7.46
N ASN A 203 2.06 -10.22 6.61
CA ASN A 203 2.31 -9.87 5.22
C ASN A 203 0.99 -9.81 4.43
N GLU A 204 0.05 -10.72 4.64
CA GLU A 204 -1.25 -10.72 3.97
C GLU A 204 -2.08 -9.47 4.30
N GLN A 205 -2.01 -9.00 5.55
CA GLN A 205 -2.73 -7.81 6.00
C GLN A 205 -2.10 -6.50 5.55
N ARG A 206 -0.76 -6.48 5.43
CA ARG A 206 0.02 -5.25 5.19
C ARG A 206 0.48 -5.08 3.76
N ARG A 207 0.34 -6.09 2.90
CA ARG A 207 0.77 -6.01 1.50
C ARG A 207 -0.11 -5.01 0.76
N VAL A 208 0.55 -4.04 0.12
CA VAL A 208 -0.11 -2.99 -0.66
C VAL A 208 0.20 -3.11 -2.15
N TYR A 209 1.32 -3.73 -2.51
CA TYR A 209 1.76 -3.86 -3.91
C TYR A 209 2.72 -5.05 -4.06
N ASP A 210 2.71 -5.66 -5.23
CA ASP A 210 3.69 -6.66 -5.65
C ASP A 210 3.99 -6.53 -7.15
N ASP A 211 5.23 -6.80 -7.53
CA ASP A 211 5.69 -6.69 -8.92
C ASP A 211 6.95 -7.53 -9.16
N ILE A 212 7.44 -7.51 -10.40
CA ILE A 212 8.66 -8.20 -10.82
C ILE A 212 9.62 -7.18 -11.42
N VAL A 213 10.85 -7.20 -10.92
CA VAL A 213 11.96 -6.37 -11.41
C VAL A 213 13.09 -7.26 -11.89
N TYR A 214 13.84 -6.81 -12.89
CA TYR A 214 15.00 -7.51 -13.41
C TYR A 214 16.28 -6.77 -13.07
N LYS A 215 17.21 -7.45 -12.40
CA LYS A 215 18.58 -6.96 -12.24
C LYS A 215 19.43 -7.55 -13.36
N ASN A 216 19.94 -6.69 -14.23
CA ASN A 216 20.90 -7.11 -15.25
C ASN A 216 22.32 -7.17 -14.66
N ARG A 217 23.13 -8.05 -15.24
CA ARG A 217 24.56 -8.18 -14.92
C ARG A 217 25.37 -6.98 -15.42
#